data_AF-A0A1G6IP12-F1
#
_entry.id   AF-A0A1G6IP12-F1
#
_cell.length_a   1.000
_cell.length_b   1.000
_cell.length_c   1.000
_cell.angle_alpha   90.00
_cell.angle_beta   90.00
_cell.angle_gamma   90.00
#
_symmetry.space_group_name_H-M   'P 1'
#
loop_
_entity.id
_entity.type
_entity.pdbx_description
1 polymer ?
#
loop_
_entity_poly.entity_id
_entity_poly.type
_entity_poly.pdbx_seq_one_letter_code
_entity_poly.pdbx_strand_id
1 'polypeptide(L)' 'MANLDSLDLKLVLSFANAYRRLNEKGEISDQQLKKVMTLVENYQNYAPDEFKGRLQEIFPESDF' A
#
# COMPACT_ATOMS: atom_id res chain seq x y z
N MET A 1 8.29 -10.05 21.73
CA MET A 1 7.63 -10.12 20.41
C MET A 1 6.27 -9.41 20.51
N ALA A 2 6.27 -8.08 20.60
CA ALA A 2 5.04 -7.28 20.72
C ALA A 2 5.23 -5.86 20.16
N ASN A 3 6.49 -5.38 20.19
CA ASN A 3 6.84 -4.08 19.64
C ASN A 3 6.86 -4.07 18.09
N LEU A 4 7.18 -5.20 17.45
CA LEU A 4 7.20 -5.37 16.00
C LEU A 4 5.78 -5.27 15.40
N ASP A 5 4.79 -5.97 15.98
CA ASP A 5 3.39 -5.92 15.51
C ASP A 5 2.80 -4.50 15.57
N SER A 6 3.18 -3.72 16.59
CA SER A 6 2.71 -2.34 16.73
C SER A 6 3.35 -1.36 15.74
N LEU A 7 4.60 -1.63 15.34
CA LEU A 7 5.32 -0.84 14.34
C LEU A 7 4.75 -1.13 12.95
N ASP A 8 4.51 -2.40 12.64
CA ASP A 8 3.93 -2.86 11.40
C ASP A 8 2.51 -2.34 11.19
N LEU A 9 1.68 -2.35 12.24
CA LEU A 9 0.34 -1.78 12.19
C LEU A 9 0.36 -0.28 11.90
N LYS A 10 1.27 0.48 12.55
CA LYS A 10 1.42 1.91 12.30
C LYS A 10 1.87 2.18 10.87
N LEU A 11 2.74 1.35 10.32
CA LEU A 11 3.20 1.46 8.93
C LEU A 11 2.05 1.22 7.95
N VAL A 12 1.30 0.13 8.13
CA VAL A 12 0.11 -0.22 7.33
C VAL A 12 -0.92 0.91 7.36
N LEU A 13 -1.23 1.44 8.55
CA LEU A 13 -2.18 2.54 8.70
C LEU A 13 -1.67 3.83 8.04
N SER A 14 -0.38 4.12 8.14
CA SER A 14 0.24 5.30 7.50
C SER A 14 0.14 5.19 5.98
N PHE A 15 0.44 4.02 5.42
CA PHE A 15 0.27 3.72 4.00
C PHE A 15 -1.19 3.89 3.58
N ALA A 16 -2.12 3.23 4.26
CA ALA A 16 -3.54 3.30 3.94
C ALA A 16 -4.06 4.76 3.95
N ASN A 17 -3.66 5.53 4.96
CA ASN A 17 -4.06 6.94 5.07
C ASN A 17 -3.47 7.80 3.95
N ALA A 18 -2.22 7.55 3.53
CA ALA A 18 -1.60 8.29 2.44
C ALA A 18 -2.36 8.07 1.12
N TYR A 19 -2.64 6.81 0.76
CA TYR A 19 -3.36 6.50 -0.47
C TYR A 19 -4.83 6.93 -0.43
N ARG A 20 -5.50 6.92 0.74
CA ARG A 20 -6.84 7.52 0.87
C ARG A 20 -6.83 9.00 0.54
N ARG A 21 -5.86 9.77 1.04
CA ARG A 21 -5.74 11.20 0.73
C ARG A 21 -5.48 11.45 -0.76
N LEU A 22 -4.70 10.58 -1.42
CA LEU A 22 -4.49 10.68 -2.86
C LEU A 22 -5.81 10.46 -3.62
N ASN A 23 -6.63 9.51 -3.20
CA ASN A 23 -7.94 9.28 -3.81
C ASN A 23 -8.91 10.45 -3.56
N GLU A 24 -8.95 10.99 -2.33
CA GLU A 24 -9.75 12.17 -1.99
C GLU A 24 -9.41 13.40 -2.82
N LYS A 25 -8.16 13.52 -3.27
CA LYS A 25 -7.69 14.58 -4.18
C LYS A 25 -7.90 14.27 -5.66
N GLY A 26 -8.36 13.06 -6.00
CA GLY A 26 -8.48 12.59 -7.38
C GLY A 26 -7.14 12.28 -8.07
N GLU A 27 -6.05 12.13 -7.30
CA GLU A 27 -4.72 11.78 -7.84
C GLU A 27 -4.63 10.28 -8.20
N ILE A 28 -5.45 9.45 -7.56
CA ILE A 28 -5.61 8.03 -7.90
C ILE A 28 -7.11 7.71 -7.96
N SER A 29 -7.47 6.67 -8.71
CA SER A 29 -8.85 6.19 -8.76
C SER A 29 -9.23 5.32 -7.55
N ASP A 30 -10.53 5.16 -7.30
CA ASP A 30 -11.08 4.20 -6.33
C ASP A 30 -10.56 2.76 -6.58
N GLN A 31 -10.40 2.39 -7.85
CA GLN A 31 -9.86 1.08 -8.22
C GLN A 31 -8.39 0.92 -7.82
N GLN A 32 -7.56 1.95 -8.04
CA GLN A 32 -6.16 1.95 -7.60
C GLN A 32 -6.08 1.90 -6.07
N LEU A 33 -6.88 2.72 -5.37
CA LEU A 33 -6.95 2.69 -3.91
C LEU A 33 -7.30 1.29 -3.40
N LYS A 34 -8.34 0.66 -3.96
CA LYS A 34 -8.77 -0.68 -3.55
C LYS A 34 -7.65 -1.71 -3.73
N LYS A 35 -6.93 -1.68 -4.86
CA LYS A 35 -5.80 -2.58 -5.11
C LYS A 35 -4.67 -2.36 -4.10
N VAL A 36 -4.33 -1.11 -3.78
CA VAL A 36 -3.32 -0.79 -2.76
C VAL A 36 -3.73 -1.32 -1.39
N MET A 37 -4.99 -1.12 -0.99
CA MET A 37 -5.49 -1.62 0.29
C MET A 37 -5.36 -3.13 0.40
N THR A 38 -5.77 -3.86 -0.64
CA THR A 38 -5.61 -5.32 -0.69
C THR A 38 -4.14 -5.75 -0.66
N LEU A 39 -3.25 -5.02 -1.34
CA LEU A 39 -1.80 -5.31 -1.32
C LEU A 39 -1.21 -5.11 0.08
N VAL A 40 -1.55 -4.00 0.74
CA VAL A 40 -1.08 -3.68 2.09
C VAL A 40 -1.68 -4.60 3.14
N GLU A 41 -2.93 -5.03 3.03
CA GLU A 41 -3.53 -6.02 3.94
C GLU A 41 -2.83 -7.37 3.90
N ASN A 42 -2.25 -7.73 2.74
CA ASN A 42 -1.56 -8.99 2.52
C ASN A 42 -0.03 -8.86 2.52
N TYR A 43 0.54 -7.73 2.98
CA TYR A 43 1.97 -7.43 2.84
C TYR A 43 2.89 -8.51 3.42
N GLN A 44 2.49 -9.17 4.50
CA GLN A 44 3.25 -10.24 5.16
C GLN A 44 3.42 -11.49 4.28
N ASN A 45 2.57 -11.64 3.26
CA ASN A 45 2.60 -12.77 2.33
C ASN A 45 3.54 -12.53 1.14
N TYR A 46 4.13 -11.33 1.01
CA TYR A 46 4.96 -10.95 -0.12
C TYR A 46 6.40 -10.72 0.29
N ALA A 47 7.33 -11.19 -0.55
CA ALA A 47 8.70 -10.70 -0.49
C ALA A 47 8.74 -9.22 -0.90
N PRO A 48 9.75 -8.44 -0.45
CA PRO A 48 9.86 -7.01 -0.80
C PRO A 48 9.80 -6.73 -2.32
N ASP A 49 10.46 -7.55 -3.14
CA ASP A 49 10.48 -7.41 -4.59
C ASP A 49 9.10 -7.71 -5.22
N GLU A 50 8.38 -8.69 -4.69
CA GLU A 50 7.03 -9.02 -5.14
C GLU A 50 6.04 -7.89 -4.78
N PHE A 51 6.16 -7.35 -3.56
CA PHE A 51 5.36 -6.21 -3.13
C PHE A 51 5.60 -5.00 -4.06
N LYS A 52 6.87 -4.71 -4.37
CA LYS A 52 7.23 -3.63 -5.29
C LYS A 52 6.66 -3.87 -6.69
N GLY A 53 6.80 -5.08 -7.23
CA GLY A 53 6.25 -5.43 -8.54
C GLY A 53 4.73 -5.24 -8.61
N ARG A 54 4.00 -5.71 -7.60
CA ARG A 54 2.54 -5.51 -7.52
C ARG A 54 2.15 -4.04 -7.37
N LEU A 55 2.93 -3.25 -6.65
CA LEU A 55 2.69 -1.81 -6.54
C LEU A 55 2.86 -1.11 -7.91
N GLN A 56 3.86 -1.53 -8.69
CA GLN A 56 4.10 -1.01 -10.03
C GLN A 56 3.01 -1.41 -11.03
N GLU A 57 2.37 -2.57 -10.86
CA GLU A 57 1.16 -2.92 -11.63
C GLU A 57 -0.03 -2.00 -11.34
N ILE A 58 -0.10 -1.42 -10.14
CA ILE A 58 -1.16 -0.46 -9.76
C ILE A 58 -0.82 0.96 -10.27
N PHE A 59 0.47 1.28 -10.31
CA PHE A 59 1.01 2.58 -10.74
C PHE A 59 2.06 2.39 -11.84
N PRO A 60 1.66 2.01 -13.07
CA PRO A 60 2.59 1.70 -14.15
C PRO A 60 3.41 2.90 -14.62
N GLU A 61 2.92 4.12 -14.35
CA GLU A 61 3.59 5.39 -14.69
C GLU A 61 4.46 5.94 -13.56
N SER A 62 4.60 5.23 -12.43
CA SER A 62 5.46 5.65 -11.33
C SER A 62 6.83 4.96 -11.34
N ASP A 63 7.88 5.76 -11.21
CA ASP A 63 9.28 5.32 -11.15
C ASP A 63 9.74 4.99 -9.70
N PHE A 64 8.96 4.19 -8.96
CA PHE A 64 9.30 3.78 -7.58
C PHE A 64 10.49 2.79 -7.52
#